data_AF-A0A392WCI3-F1
#
_entry.id   AF-A0A392WCI3-F1
#
_cell.length_a   1.000
_cell.length_b   1.000
_cell.length_c   1.000
_cell.angle_alpha   90.00
_cell.angle_beta   90.00
_cell.angle_gamma   90.00
#
_symmetry.space_group_name_H-M   'P 1'
#
loop_
_entity.id
_entity.type
_entity.pdbx_description
1 polymer ?
#
loop_
_entity_poly.entity_id
_entity_poly.type
_entity_poly.pdbx_seq_one_letter_code
_entity_poly.pdbx_strand_id
1 'polypeptide(L)' 'DMGKRNVLVKSDREEAVNSVNNPLISKSTKDDPLICEIKKVLNSPQWKATLTWIPGPENGDADKLA' A
#
# COMPACT_ATOMS: atom_id res chain seq x y z
N ASP A 1 25.49 10.16 -0.03
CA ASP A 1 24.45 9.27 0.48
C ASP A 1 23.26 10.12 0.92
N MET A 2 22.25 10.29 0.06
CA MET A 2 21.01 10.97 0.45
C MET A 2 20.07 9.86 0.94
N GLY A 3 19.93 9.73 2.26
CA GLY A 3 19.15 8.64 2.87
C GLY A 3 17.74 8.49 2.27
N LYS A 4 17.18 7.27 2.38
CA LYS A 4 15.86 6.95 1.81
C LYS A 4 14.79 7.94 2.27
N ARG A 5 13.95 8.41 1.36
CA ARG A 5 12.79 9.26 1.70
C ARG A 5 11.72 8.41 2.39
N ASN A 6 11.20 8.86 3.53
CA ASN A 6 10.07 8.22 4.18
C ASN A 6 8.78 8.63 3.46
N VAL A 7 7.97 7.66 3.03
CA VAL A 7 6.71 7.91 2.33
C VAL A 7 5.58 7.20 3.09
N LEU A 8 4.51 7.93 3.40
CA LEU A 8 3.30 7.36 3.97
C LEU A 8 2.22 7.34 2.87
N VAL A 9 1.76 6.15 2.52
CA VAL A 9 0.65 5.91 1.59
C VAL A 9 -0.59 5.59 2.41
N LYS A 10 -1.71 6.24 2.09
CA LYS A 10 -2.99 6.04 2.75
C LYS A 10 -3.99 5.49 1.75
N SER A 11 -4.83 4.54 2.16
CA SER A 11 -5.90 4.00 1.33
C SER A 11 -7.10 3.67 2.20
N ASP A 12 -8.29 3.86 1.68
CA ASP A 12 -9.54 3.48 2.31
C ASP A 12 -9.98 2.02 2.07
N ARG A 13 -9.27 1.33 1.17
CA ARG A 13 -9.54 -0.06 0.84
C ARG A 13 -8.85 -1.02 1.81
N GLU A 14 -9.52 -1.28 2.94
CA GLU A 14 -9.00 -2.08 4.06
C GLU A 14 -8.43 -3.45 3.63
N GLU A 15 -9.16 -4.17 2.76
CA GLU A 15 -8.74 -5.48 2.25
C GLU A 15 -7.39 -5.44 1.51
N ALA A 16 -7.13 -4.37 0.75
CA ALA A 16 -5.89 -4.20 0.00
C ALA A 16 -4.73 -3.88 0.95
N VAL A 17 -4.95 -2.98 1.93
CA VAL A 17 -3.96 -2.67 2.97
C VAL A 17 -3.60 -3.93 3.76
N ASN A 18 -4.60 -4.71 4.17
CA ASN A 18 -4.38 -5.97 4.90
C ASN A 18 -3.64 -7.00 4.04
N SER A 19 -3.97 -7.14 2.76
CA SER A 19 -3.30 -8.09 1.84
C SER A 19 -1.83 -7.71 1.56
N VAL A 20 -1.53 -6.42 1.52
CA VAL A 20 -0.16 -5.91 1.35
C VAL A 20 0.64 -6.11 2.64
N ASN A 21 0.09 -5.73 3.79
CA ASN A 21 0.80 -5.71 5.06
C ASN A 21 0.90 -7.10 5.73
N ASN A 22 -0.07 -7.99 5.49
CA ASN A 22 -0.09 -9.33 6.09
C ASN A 22 -0.10 -10.45 5.03
N PRO A 23 1.08 -11.02 4.68
CA PRO A 23 1.20 -12.05 3.66
C PRO A 23 0.58 -13.40 4.05
N LEU A 24 0.11 -13.58 5.29
CA LEU A 24 -0.48 -14.82 5.79
C LEU A 24 -2.01 -14.88 5.62
N ILE A 25 -2.68 -13.76 5.31
CA ILE A 25 -4.15 -13.69 5.31
C ILE A 25 -4.80 -14.42 4.12
N SER A 26 -4.09 -14.74 3.03
CA SER A 26 -4.62 -15.75 2.11
C SER A 26 -3.57 -16.39 1.20
N LYS A 27 -3.71 -17.71 0.95
CA LYS A 27 -3.02 -18.41 -0.15
C LYS A 27 -3.35 -17.81 -1.53
N SER A 28 -4.47 -17.10 -1.67
CA SER A 28 -4.96 -16.50 -2.92
C SER A 28 -4.29 -15.16 -3.25
N THR A 29 -3.79 -14.42 -2.26
CA THR A 29 -3.21 -13.07 -2.42
C THR A 29 -1.70 -13.08 -2.49
N LYS A 30 -1.06 -14.22 -2.22
CA LYS A 30 0.39 -14.41 -2.40
C LYS A 30 0.79 -14.31 -3.88
N ASP A 31 -0.12 -14.72 -4.76
CA ASP A 31 0.07 -14.74 -6.21
C ASP A 31 -0.78 -13.68 -6.93
N ASP A 32 -1.44 -12.78 -6.19
CA ASP A 32 -2.13 -11.64 -6.80
C ASP A 32 -1.07 -10.70 -7.42
N PRO A 33 -1.07 -10.53 -8.77
CA PRO A 33 -0.06 -9.72 -9.44
C PRO A 33 -0.06 -8.26 -8.97
N LEU A 34 -1.24 -7.70 -8.68
CA LEU A 34 -1.37 -6.31 -8.23
C LEU A 34 -0.77 -6.13 -6.83
N ILE A 35 -1.05 -7.06 -5.90
CA ILE A 35 -0.47 -7.01 -4.54
C ILE A 35 1.06 -7.18 -4.61
N CYS A 36 1.57 -8.02 -5.51
CA CYS A 36 3.00 -8.17 -5.75
C CYS A 36 3.66 -6.89 -6.27
N GLU A 37 3.05 -6.22 -7.26
CA GLU A 37 3.56 -4.96 -7.79
C GLU A 37 3.53 -3.84 -6.74
N ILE A 38 2.46 -3.74 -5.93
CA ILE A 38 2.41 -2.78 -4.83
C ILE A 38 3.57 -3.03 -3.84
N LYS A 39 3.82 -4.29 -3.47
CA LYS A 39 4.96 -4.65 -2.60
C LYS A 39 6.31 -4.28 -3.21
N LYS A 40 6.50 -4.45 -4.52
CA LYS A 40 7.73 -4.04 -5.21
C LYS A 40 7.94 -2.53 -5.13
N VAL A 41 6.89 -1.75 -5.39
CA VAL A 41 6.95 -0.28 -5.33
C VAL A 41 7.26 0.19 -3.91
N LEU A 42 6.61 -0.39 -2.88
CA LEU A 42 6.85 -0.03 -1.48
C LEU A 42 8.25 -0.39 -1.00
N ASN A 43 8.85 -1.47 -1.54
CA ASN A 43 10.20 -1.94 -1.22
C ASN A 43 11.31 -1.34 -2.11
N SER A 44 11.03 -0.27 -2.87
CA SER A 44 12.02 0.39 -3.72
C SER A 44 13.26 0.82 -2.92
N PRO A 45 14.47 0.76 -3.53
CA PRO A 45 15.68 1.25 -2.88
C PRO A 45 15.65 2.76 -2.59
N GLN A 46 14.79 3.53 -3.27
CA GLN A 46 14.77 5.00 -3.20
C GLN A 46 13.96 5.55 -2.01
N TRP A 47 13.02 4.77 -1.47
CA TRP A 47 12.14 5.20 -0.39
C TRP A 47 11.90 4.10 0.64
N LYS A 48 11.56 4.54 1.85
CA LYS A 48 10.98 3.72 2.91
C LYS A 48 9.49 4.03 2.96
N ALA A 49 8.69 3.24 2.24
CA ALA A 49 7.26 3.47 2.15
C ALA A 49 6.50 2.64 3.21
N THR A 50 5.38 3.17 3.70
CA THR A 50 4.44 2.46 4.58
C THR A 50 3.03 2.68 4.07
N LEU A 51 2.24 1.60 3.97
CA LEU A 51 0.84 1.65 3.57
C LEU A 51 -0.03 1.52 4.81
N THR A 52 -0.95 2.47 5.02
CA THR A 52 -1.89 2.48 6.14
C THR A 52 -3.33 2.64 5.66
N TRP A 53 -4.25 2.10 6.43
CA TRP A 53 -5.68 2.24 6.18
C TRP A 53 -6.20 3.54 6.78
N ILE A 54 -7.12 4.20 6.08
CA ILE A 54 -7.88 5.35 6.57
C ILE A 54 -9.38 5.16 6.27
N PRO A 55 -10.31 5.78 7.00
CA PRO A 55 -11.72 5.79 6.61
C PRO A 55 -11.94 6.46 5.24
N GLY A 56 -12.89 5.96 4.45
CA GLY A 56 -13.26 6.54 3.14
C GLY A 56 -13.43 8.07 3.12
N PRO A 57 -14.13 8.69 4.08
CA PRO A 57 -14.24 10.15 4.14
C PRO A 57 -12.90 10.89 4.20
N GLU A 58 -11.85 10.28 4.77
CA GLU A 58 -10.50 10.86 4.80
C GLU A 58 -9.76 10.72 3.46
N ASN A 59 -10.20 9.81 2.58
CA ASN A 59 -9.68 9.62 1.22
C ASN A 59 -10.49 10.38 0.15
N GLY A 60 -11.42 11.25 0.57
CA GLY A 60 -12.38 11.88 -0.34
C GLY A 60 -11.77 12.78 -1.43
N ASP A 61 -10.52 13.22 -1.28
CA ASP A 61 -9.82 13.93 -2.35
C ASP A 61 -9.35 12.99 -3.46
N ALA A 62 -8.96 11.75 -3.13
CA ALA A 62 -8.66 10.73 -4.13
C ALA A 62 -9.93 10.26 -4.84
N ASP A 63 -11.05 10.12 -4.11
CA ASP A 63 -12.33 9.70 -4.67
C ASP A 63 -12.89 10.71 -5.69
N LYS A 64 -12.66 12.01 -5.48
CA LYS A 64 -13.04 13.06 -6.45
C LYS A 64 -12.21 13.01 -7.74
N LEU A 65 -11.05 12.37 -7.71
CA LEU A 65 -10.09 12.31 -8.82
C LEU A 65 -10.16 10.98 -9.60
N ALA A 66 -10.92 10.00 -9.11
CA ALA A 66 -11.09 8.68 -9.72
C ALA A 66 -12.17 8.69 -10.81
#